data_AF-A0A2M7PTR2-F1
#
_entry.id   AF-A0A2M7PTR2-F1
#
_cell.length_a   1.000
_cell.length_b   1.000
_cell.length_c   1.000
_cell.angle_alpha   90.00
_cell.angle_beta   90.00
_cell.angle_gamma   90.00
#
_symmetry.space_group_name_H-M   'P 1'
#
loop_
_entity.id
_entity.type
_entity.pdbx_description
1 polymer ?
#
loop_
_entity_poly.entity_id
_entity_poly.type
_entity_poly.pdbx_seq_one_letter_code
_entity_poly.pdbx_strand_id
1 'polypeptide(L)'
;RWGEAYFASLLFDYELSSNNGNWQWAAGTGCDAAPYFRVFNPLIQAEKFDPKQNYVSHWIPELNSSTYAKPIVDHAFARQRAIDTYRHGLTKPHF
;
A
#
# COMPACT_ATOMS: atom_id res chain seq x y z
N ARG A 1 5.89 8.99 5.01
CA ARG A 1 6.13 9.69 6.29
C ARG A 1 4.98 9.50 7.29
N TRP A 2 3.73 9.89 7.01
CA TRP A 2 2.63 9.63 7.98
C TRP A 2 2.38 8.14 8.25
N GLY A 3 2.37 7.30 7.20
CA GLY A 3 2.25 5.84 7.36
C GLY A 3 3.39 5.23 8.18
N GLU A 4 4.63 5.63 7.88
CA GLU A 4 5.83 5.22 8.61
C GLU A 4 5.76 5.52 10.11
N ALA A 5 5.35 6.73 10.48
CA ALA A 5 5.22 7.13 11.89
C ALA A 5 4.11 6.36 12.62
N TYR A 6 2.98 6.12 11.95
CA TYR A 6 1.91 5.31 12.52
C TYR A 6 2.36 3.86 12.72
N PHE A 7 3.02 3.27 11.72
CA PHE A 7 3.55 1.91 11.81
C PHE A 7 4.58 1.75 12.93
N ALA A 8 5.49 2.72 13.08
CA ALA A 8 6.48 2.73 14.14
C ALA A 8 5.87 2.68 15.56
N SER A 9 4.68 3.28 15.75
CA SER A 9 4.00 3.28 17.05
C SER A 9 3.31 1.95 17.41
N LEU A 10 3.07 1.07 16.43
CA LEU A 10 2.34 -0.18 16.62
C LEU A 10 3.26 -1.42 16.64
N LEU A 11 4.46 -1.32 16.10
CA LEU A 11 5.40 -2.42 16.03
C LEU A 11 6.13 -2.63 17.34
N PHE A 12 5.99 -3.83 17.91
CA PHE A 12 6.77 -4.25 19.07
C PHE A 12 8.24 -4.52 18.71
N ASP A 13 8.52 -4.86 17.44
CA ASP A 13 9.82 -5.15 16.86
C ASP A 13 10.40 -3.96 16.06
N TYR A 14 9.96 -2.74 16.38
CA TYR A 14 10.36 -1.56 15.63
C TYR A 14 11.89 -1.40 15.56
N GLU A 15 12.40 -1.34 14.32
CA GLU A 15 13.76 -0.96 14.00
C GLU A 15 13.76 0.09 12.90
N LEU A 16 14.44 1.21 13.16
CA LEU A 16 14.37 2.43 12.34
C LEU A 16 14.81 2.20 10.89
N SER A 17 15.90 1.46 10.68
CA SER A 17 16.49 1.25 9.36
C SER A 17 15.59 0.41 8.46
N SER A 18 15.05 -0.68 9.03
CA SER A 18 14.14 -1.60 8.36
C SER A 18 12.80 -0.93 8.06
N ASN A 19 12.24 -0.15 9.00
CA ASN A 19 10.99 0.55 8.76
C ASN A 19 11.17 1.63 7.67
N ASN A 20 12.19 2.48 7.77
CA ASN A 20 12.43 3.53 6.78
C ASN A 20 12.74 2.95 5.39
N GLY A 21 13.58 1.91 5.30
CA GLY A 21 13.91 1.22 4.06
C GLY A 21 12.69 0.57 3.39
N ASN A 22 11.84 -0.11 4.17
CA ASN A 22 10.62 -0.75 3.65
C ASN A 22 9.59 0.28 3.18
N TRP A 23 9.41 1.38 3.91
CA TRP A 23 8.52 2.47 3.49
C TRP A 23 9.03 3.20 2.24
N GLN A 24 10.34 3.37 2.12
CA GLN A 24 10.98 3.92 0.92
C GLN A 24 10.77 3.00 -0.30
N TRP A 25 10.98 1.69 -0.13
CA TRP A 25 10.73 0.70 -1.16
C TRP A 25 9.27 0.69 -1.63
N ALA A 26 8.32 0.68 -0.68
CA ALA A 26 6.89 0.67 -0.96
C ALA A 26 6.38 1.98 -1.60
N ALA A 27 6.99 3.11 -1.26
CA ALA A 27 6.66 4.42 -1.84
C ALA A 27 7.31 4.66 -3.22
N GLY A 28 8.15 3.73 -3.71
CA GLY A 28 8.89 3.94 -4.96
C GLY A 28 9.95 5.04 -4.86
N THR A 29 10.42 5.36 -3.65
CA THR A 29 11.41 6.41 -3.38
C THR A 29 12.66 5.78 -2.76
N GLY A 30 13.79 5.68 -3.47
CA GLY A 30 15.02 5.12 -2.92
C GLY A 30 15.92 4.42 -3.95
N CYS A 31 17.03 3.85 -3.50
CA CYS A 31 18.09 3.27 -4.34
C CYS A 31 17.71 1.96 -5.05
N ASP A 32 16.64 1.28 -4.61
CA ASP A 32 16.16 0.02 -5.21
C ASP A 32 14.63 -0.13 -5.07
N ALA A 33 13.93 1.00 -5.13
CA ALA A 33 12.50 1.04 -4.84
C ALA A 33 11.67 0.39 -5.96
N ALA A 34 10.49 -0.11 -5.61
CA ALA A 34 9.54 -0.60 -6.59
C ALA A 34 9.30 0.48 -7.67
N PRO A 35 9.27 0.12 -8.98
CA PRO A 35 9.00 1.11 -10.02
C PRO A 35 7.68 1.83 -9.72
N TYR A 36 7.62 3.15 -9.94
CA TYR A 36 6.45 3.97 -9.54
C TYR A 36 5.12 3.51 -10.17
N PHE A 37 5.15 2.79 -11.29
CA PHE A 37 3.97 2.22 -11.94
C PHE A 37 3.53 0.88 -11.33
N ARG A 38 4.30 0.32 -10.39
CA ARG A 38 3.99 -0.91 -9.66
C ARG A 38 3.02 -0.59 -8.53
N VAL A 39 1.74 -0.52 -8.89
CA VAL A 39 0.63 -0.39 -7.95
C VAL A 39 0.06 -1.78 -7.66
N PHE A 40 0.13 -2.21 -6.40
CA PHE A 40 -0.41 -3.51 -5.98
C PHE A 40 -1.94 -3.48 -5.97
N ASN A 41 -2.58 -4.50 -6.56
CA ASN A 41 -4.02 -4.71 -6.45
C ASN A 41 -4.33 -5.54 -5.19
N PRO A 42 -5.02 -4.99 -4.18
CA PRO A 42 -5.29 -5.69 -2.92
C PRO A 42 -6.02 -7.01 -3.10
N LEU A 43 -6.96 -7.10 -4.06
CA LEU A 43 -7.76 -8.30 -4.30
C LEU A 43 -6.90 -9.44 -4.85
N ILE A 44 -6.09 -9.15 -5.86
CA ILE A 44 -5.19 -10.14 -6.47
C ILE A 44 -4.12 -10.60 -5.48
N GLN A 45 -3.63 -9.70 -4.62
CA GLN A 45 -2.69 -10.08 -3.57
C GLN A 45 -3.35 -11.02 -2.54
N ALA A 46 -4.58 -10.73 -2.12
CA ALA A 46 -5.32 -11.58 -1.22
C ALA A 46 -5.56 -12.98 -1.83
N GLU A 47 -6.04 -13.05 -3.08
CA GLU A 47 -6.26 -14.32 -3.78
C GLU A 47 -4.97 -15.14 -3.93
N LYS A 48 -3.84 -14.47 -4.21
CA LYS A 48 -2.55 -15.13 -4.42
C LYS A 48 -1.93 -15.67 -3.13
N PHE A 49 -2.01 -14.92 -2.03
CA PHE A 49 -1.29 -15.24 -0.79
C PHE A 49 -2.19 -15.83 0.30
N ASP A 50 -3.50 -15.65 0.22
CA ASP A 50 -4.49 -16.26 1.11
C ASP A 50 -5.69 -16.82 0.30
N PRO A 51 -5.47 -17.83 -0.57
CA PRO A 51 -6.52 -18.38 -1.43
C PRO A 51 -7.69 -19.01 -0.65
N LYS A 52 -7.46 -19.39 0.61
CA LYS A 52 -8.48 -19.96 1.51
C LYS A 52 -9.14 -18.91 2.39
N GLN A 53 -8.71 -17.64 2.33
CA GLN A 53 -9.19 -16.54 3.17
C GLN A 53 -9.07 -16.82 4.68
N ASN A 54 -8.10 -17.65 5.09
CA ASN A 54 -7.93 -18.05 6.49
C ASN A 54 -7.44 -16.87 7.33
N TYR A 55 -6.49 -16.10 6.81
CA TYR A 55 -5.94 -14.94 7.50
C TYR A 55 -6.99 -13.84 7.58
N VAL A 56 -7.65 -13.55 6.46
CA VAL A 56 -8.64 -12.47 6.43
C VAL A 56 -9.85 -12.79 7.32
N SER A 57 -10.33 -14.04 7.32
CA SER A 57 -11.47 -14.43 8.18
C SER A 57 -11.13 -14.42 9.67
N HIS A 58 -9.86 -14.62 10.04
CA HIS A 58 -9.42 -14.54 11.42
C HIS A 58 -9.41 -13.10 11.95
N TRP A 59 -8.90 -12.16 11.14
CA TRP A 59 -8.74 -10.75 11.56
C TRP A 59 -9.94 -9.87 11.25
N ILE A 60 -10.75 -10.24 10.26
CA ILE A 60 -11.95 -9.51 9.82
C ILE A 60 -13.09 -10.54 9.63
N PRO A 61 -13.66 -11.08 10.72
CA PRO A 61 -14.74 -12.05 10.64
C PRO A 61 -15.99 -11.51 9.93
N GLU A 62 -16.18 -10.19 9.91
CA GLU A 62 -17.30 -9.50 9.29
C GLU A 62 -17.12 -9.20 7.79
N LEU A 63 -16.05 -9.66 7.12
CA LEU A 63 -15.63 -9.25 5.76
C LEU A 63 -16.72 -9.29 4.67
N ASN A 64 -17.78 -10.10 4.84
CA ASN A 64 -18.90 -10.21 3.90
C ASN A 64 -20.25 -9.83 4.52
N SER A 65 -20.23 -9.21 5.69
CA SER A 65 -21.41 -8.70 6.36
C SER A 65 -21.94 -7.45 5.68
N SER A 66 -23.25 -7.21 5.79
CA SER A 66 -23.87 -5.94 5.39
C SER A 66 -23.33 -4.74 6.17
N THR A 67 -22.71 -4.98 7.32
CA THR A 67 -22.06 -3.96 8.15
C THR A 67 -20.65 -3.61 7.69
N TYR A 68 -20.05 -4.40 6.81
CA TYR A 68 -18.69 -4.15 6.36
C TYR A 68 -18.65 -2.97 5.38
N ALA A 69 -17.65 -2.10 5.57
CA ALA A 69 -17.51 -0.91 4.77
C ALA A 69 -17.24 -1.26 3.31
N LYS A 70 -17.91 -0.54 2.40
CA LYS A 70 -17.60 -0.61 0.98
C LYS A 70 -16.20 -0.02 0.73
N PRO A 71 -15.51 -0.43 -0.36
CA PRO A 71 -14.23 0.17 -0.72
C PRO A 71 -14.30 1.69 -0.75
N ILE A 72 -13.40 2.34 -0.01
CA ILE A 72 -13.36 3.81 0.13
C ILE A 72 -12.99 4.48 -1.21
N VAL A 73 -12.26 3.76 -2.07
CA VAL A 73 -11.85 4.24 -3.39
C VAL A 73 -11.87 3.08 -4.38
N ASP A 74 -12.27 3.36 -5.62
CA ASP A 74 -12.12 2.42 -6.73
C ASP A 74 -10.63 2.23 -7.08
N HIS A 75 -10.22 0.97 -7.22
CA HIS A 75 -8.80 0.65 -7.41
C HIS A 75 -8.28 1.13 -8.78
N ALA A 76 -9.06 1.01 -9.85
CA ALA A 76 -8.64 1.43 -11.18
C ALA A 76 -8.43 2.96 -11.22
N PHE A 77 -9.37 3.71 -10.64
CA PHE A 77 -9.24 5.15 -10.46
C PHE A 77 -8.03 5.53 -9.61
N ALA A 78 -7.85 4.91 -8.43
CA ALA A 78 -6.75 5.22 -7.52
C ALA A 78 -5.38 4.96 -8.17
N ARG A 79 -5.26 3.83 -8.88
CA ARG A 79 -4.04 3.46 -9.62
C ARG A 79 -3.72 4.50 -10.69
N GLN A 80 -4.70 4.87 -11.51
CA GLN A 80 -4.48 5.83 -12.59
C GLN A 80 -4.07 7.20 -12.04
N ARG A 81 -4.77 7.69 -11.01
CA ARG A 81 -4.44 8.94 -10.32
C ARG A 81 -3.01 8.93 -9.76
N ALA A 82 -2.58 7.82 -9.15
CA ALA A 82 -1.23 7.70 -8.62
C ALA A 82 -0.17 7.80 -9.73
N ILE A 83 -0.34 7.04 -10.81
CA ILE A 83 0.59 7.03 -11.95
C ILE A 83 0.67 8.42 -12.60
N ASP A 84 -0.47 9.08 -12.83
CA ASP A 84 -0.52 10.39 -13.48
C ASP A 84 0.12 11.48 -12.61
N THR A 85 -0.09 11.42 -11.29
CA THR A 85 0.54 12.35 -10.34
C THR A 85 2.05 12.21 -10.34
N TYR A 86 2.57 10.97 -10.33
CA TYR A 86 4.00 10.69 -10.42
C TYR A 86 4.59 11.17 -11.76
N ARG A 87 3.91 10.87 -12.87
CA ARG A 87 4.34 11.34 -14.20
C ARG A 87 4.42 12.87 -14.25
N HIS A 88 3.41 13.57 -13.73
CA HIS A 88 3.41 15.02 -13.68
C HIS A 88 4.58 15.59 -12.84
N GLY A 89 4.91 14.92 -11.73
CA GLY A 89 6.06 15.27 -10.89
C GLY A 89 7.40 15.14 -11.62
N LEU A 90 7.56 14.13 -12.47
CA LEU A 90 8.77 13.91 -13.27
C LEU A 90 8.92 14.89 -14.44
N THR A 91 7.81 15.37 -15.00
CA THR A 91 7.81 16.29 -16.14
C THR A 91 7.88 17.76 -15.74
N LYS A 92 7.79 18.09 -14.45
CA LYS A 92 7.98 19.48 -14.00
C LYS A 92 9.46 19.86 -14.15
N PRO A 93 9.78 20.95 -14.88
CA PRO A 93 11.14 21.45 -14.91
C PRO A 93 11.54 21.83 -13.49
N HIS A 94 12.63 21.24 -13.00
CA HIS A 94 13.37 21.81 -11.89
C HIS A 94 13.94 23.13 -12.41
N PHE A 95 13.49 24.25 -11.85
CA PHE A 95 14.07 25.57 -12.12
C PHE A 95 15.59 25.53 -11.87
#